data_AF-H9YU20-F1
#
_entry.id   AF-H9YU20-F1
#
_cell.length_a   1.000
_cell.length_b   1.000
_cell.length_c   1.000
_cell.angle_alpha   90.00
_cell.angle_beta   90.00
_cell.angle_gamma   90.00
#
_symmetry.space_group_name_H-M   'P 1'
#
loop_
_entity.id
_entity.type
_entity.pdbx_description
1 polymer ?
#
loop_
_entity_poly.entity_id
_entity_poly.type
_entity_poly.pdbx_seq_one_letter_code
_entity_poly.pdbx_strand_id
1 'polypeptide(L)'
;MITLVGLLLVFMAVAAIILIGCSAFVSRYVCCNSSWASPYECGFIPSSISFDSFGFSYFSLLVFFVVFDLEISLLLNMPEQDIFGVCFLYYFLFILILAGGFFVEALLGYIRWGY
;
A
#
# COMPACT_ATOMS: atom_id res chain seq x y z
N MET A 1 22.38 10.97 -26.27
CA MET A 1 21.38 11.29 -25.22
C MET A 1 21.31 10.20 -24.16
N ILE A 2 21.10 8.93 -24.52
CA ILE A 2 21.05 7.81 -23.55
C ILE A 2 22.34 7.66 -22.71
N THR A 3 23.51 7.88 -23.31
CA THR A 3 24.80 7.84 -22.61
C THR A 3 24.97 8.97 -21.58
N LEU A 4 24.46 10.17 -21.86
CA LEU A 4 24.47 11.29 -20.93
C LEU A 4 23.51 11.07 -19.75
N VAL A 5 22.33 10.50 -20.04
CA VAL A 5 21.37 10.10 -19.00
C VAL A 5 21.97 9.01 -18.11
N GLY A 6 22.64 8.00 -18.69
CA GLY A 6 23.32 6.95 -17.94
C GLY A 6 24.43 7.49 -17.03
N LEU A 7 25.24 8.43 -17.52
CA LEU A 7 26.31 9.05 -16.73
C LEU A 7 25.77 9.89 -15.56
N LEU A 8 24.65 10.60 -15.78
CA LEU A 8 23.98 11.37 -14.73
C LEU A 8 23.42 10.44 -13.63
N LEU A 9 22.81 9.32 -14.00
CA LEU A 9 22.30 8.33 -13.04
C LEU A 9 23.42 7.73 -12.18
N VAL A 10 24.56 7.40 -12.79
CA VAL A 10 25.73 6.89 -12.05
C VAL A 10 26.25 7.95 -11.07
N PHE A 11 26.34 9.22 -11.49
CA PHE A 11 26.77 10.30 -10.61
C PHE A 11 25.83 10.51 -9.41
N MET A 12 24.52 10.47 -9.64
CA MET A 12 23.52 10.57 -8.58
C MET A 12 23.60 9.40 -7.59
N ALA A 13 23.80 8.18 -8.09
CA ALA A 13 23.93 6.99 -7.23
C ALA A 13 25.19 7.08 -6.35
N VAL A 14 26.33 7.48 -6.91
CA VAL A 14 27.58 7.66 -6.16
C VAL A 14 27.42 8.77 -5.11
N ALA A 15 26.80 9.90 -5.47
CA ALA A 15 26.54 10.98 -4.53
C ALA A 15 25.63 10.54 -3.36
N ALA A 16 24.59 9.75 -3.62
CA ALA A 16 23.70 9.22 -2.59
C ALA A 16 24.44 8.29 -1.61
N ILE A 17 25.31 7.40 -2.13
CA ILE A 17 26.11 6.49 -1.30
C ILE A 17 27.06 7.28 -0.40
N ILE A 18 27.72 8.31 -0.93
CA ILE A 18 28.62 9.17 -0.16
C ILE A 18 27.83 9.90 0.94
N LEU A 19 26.67 10.47 0.62
CA LEU A 19 25.84 11.21 1.57
C LEU A 19 25.37 10.32 2.73
N ILE A 20 24.88 9.12 2.42
CA ILE A 20 24.43 8.13 3.42
C ILE A 20 25.61 7.65 4.27
N GLY A 21 26.78 7.43 3.65
CA GLY A 21 28.00 7.09 4.38
C GLY A 21 28.40 8.18 5.36
N CYS A 22 28.51 9.43 4.89
CA CYS A 22 28.85 10.58 5.72
C CYS A 22 27.85 10.78 6.88
N SER A 23 26.55 10.68 6.63
CA SER A 23 25.54 10.83 7.68
C SER A 23 25.64 9.74 8.76
N ALA A 24 25.92 8.49 8.36
CA ALA A 24 26.12 7.39 9.29
C ALA A 24 27.41 7.51 10.11
N PHE A 25 28.46 8.15 9.57
CA PHE A 25 29.66 8.47 10.35
C PHE A 25 29.38 9.61 11.34
N VAL A 26 28.77 10.71 10.89
CA VAL A 26 28.47 11.88 11.74
C VAL A 26 27.51 11.52 12.87
N SER A 27 26.48 10.69 12.61
CA SER A 27 25.50 10.30 13.63
C SER A 27 26.11 9.53 14.80
N ARG A 28 27.22 8.81 14.59
CA ARG A 28 27.92 8.10 15.68
C ARG A 28 28.71 9.03 16.60
N TYR A 29 29.13 10.19 16.12
CA TYR A 29 29.85 11.17 16.93
C TYR A 29 28.92 11.97 17.84
N VAL A 30 27.63 12.04 17.52
CA VAL A 30 26.63 12.67 18.39
C VAL A 30 26.26 11.67 19.49
N CYS A 31 26.59 12.00 20.75
CA CYS A 31 26.12 11.21 21.89
C CYS A 31 24.59 11.19 21.90
N CYS A 32 24.01 10.04 21.56
CA CYS A 32 22.58 9.83 21.59
C CYS A 32 22.13 9.70 23.05
N ASN A 33 21.69 10.80 23.66
CA ASN A 33 21.10 10.78 24.98
C ASN A 33 19.75 10.04 24.93
N SER A 34 19.42 9.27 25.97
CA SER A 34 18.21 8.42 26.02
C SER A 34 16.91 9.17 25.72
N SER A 35 16.83 10.47 26.06
CA SER A 35 15.65 11.33 25.81
C SER A 35 15.47 11.71 24.34
N TRP A 36 16.52 11.64 23.53
CA TRP A 36 16.46 11.86 22.08
C TRP A 36 16.24 10.54 21.32
N ALA A 37 16.56 9.41 21.95
CA ALA A 37 16.32 8.07 21.42
C ALA A 37 14.93 7.51 21.76
N SER A 38 14.23 8.10 22.74
CA SER A 38 12.88 7.71 23.13
C SER A 38 11.84 8.16 22.10
N PRO A 39 10.72 7.43 21.93
CA PRO A 39 9.62 7.85 21.07
C PRO A 39 9.09 9.23 21.49
N TYR A 40 8.64 10.00 20.50
CA TYR A 40 8.08 11.32 20.74
C TYR A 40 6.66 11.18 21.34
N GLU A 41 6.52 11.57 22.61
CA GLU A 41 5.23 11.58 23.33
C GLU A 41 4.86 12.98 23.80
N CYS A 42 5.13 14.00 22.99
CA CYS A 42 4.85 15.40 23.34
C CYS A 42 5.49 15.85 24.67
N GLY A 43 6.61 15.23 25.07
CA GLY A 43 7.34 15.55 26.31
C GLY A 43 6.86 14.82 27.57
N PHE A 44 5.91 13.89 27.45
CA PHE A 44 5.45 13.05 28.57
C PHE A 44 6.24 11.74 28.67
N ILE A 45 6.11 11.07 29.82
CA ILE A 45 6.69 9.76 30.07
C ILE A 45 5.69 8.70 29.59
N PRO A 46 6.12 7.67 28.84
CA PRO A 46 5.24 6.60 28.39
C PRO A 46 4.57 5.92 29.56
N SER A 47 3.25 6.04 29.64
CA SER A 47 2.43 5.34 30.64
C SER A 47 2.19 3.88 30.28
N SER A 48 2.31 3.52 28.99
CA SER A 48 2.04 2.19 28.46
C SER A 48 2.80 1.95 27.17
N ILE A 49 3.07 0.68 26.87
CA ILE A 49 3.60 0.27 25.57
C ILE A 49 2.57 0.64 24.49
N SER A 50 3.03 1.25 23.41
CA SER A 50 2.24 1.53 22.21
C SER A 50 1.90 0.20 21.51
N PHE A 51 0.88 -0.50 21.98
CA PHE A 51 0.25 -1.55 21.21
C PHE A 51 -0.75 -0.89 20.27
N ASP A 52 -0.49 -0.96 18.97
CA ASP A 52 -1.52 -0.64 18.00
C ASP A 52 -2.61 -1.71 18.10
N SER A 53 -3.76 -1.32 18.65
CA SER A 53 -4.96 -2.12 18.55
C SER A 53 -5.39 -2.13 17.09
N PHE A 54 -5.00 -3.17 16.36
CA PHE A 54 -5.42 -3.34 14.98
C PHE A 54 -6.94 -3.51 14.94
N GLY A 55 -7.62 -2.55 14.32
CA GLY A 55 -9.06 -2.58 14.16
C GLY A 55 -9.49 -3.66 13.17
N PHE A 56 -10.60 -4.34 13.47
CA PHE A 56 -11.20 -5.33 12.56
C PHE A 56 -11.54 -4.75 11.18
N SER A 57 -11.80 -3.44 11.10
CA SER A 57 -12.07 -2.72 9.84
C SER A 57 -10.90 -2.81 8.84
N TYR A 58 -9.66 -2.73 9.32
CA TYR A 58 -8.47 -2.83 8.46
C TYR A 58 -8.27 -4.25 7.93
N PHE A 59 -8.58 -5.26 8.74
CA PHE A 59 -8.57 -6.66 8.30
C PHE A 59 -9.59 -6.89 7.16
N SER A 60 -10.82 -6.41 7.35
CA SER A 60 -11.89 -6.54 6.36
C SER A 60 -11.53 -5.87 5.03
N LEU A 61 -10.87 -4.71 5.08
CA LEU A 61 -10.43 -4.00 3.88
C LEU A 61 -9.35 -4.77 3.11
N LEU A 62 -8.41 -5.41 3.81
CA LEU A 62 -7.37 -6.22 3.18
C LEU A 62 -7.95 -7.44 2.46
N VAL A 63 -8.90 -8.14 3.09
CA VAL A 63 -9.58 -9.29 2.47
C VAL A 63 -10.37 -8.83 1.24
N PHE A 64 -11.12 -7.74 1.37
CA PHE A 64 -11.86 -7.13 0.26
C PHE A 64 -10.92 -6.79 -0.91
N PHE A 65 -9.81 -6.12 -0.64
CA PHE A 65 -8.83 -5.76 -1.67
C PHE A 65 -8.32 -6.99 -2.45
N VAL A 66 -7.97 -8.08 -1.75
CA VAL A 66 -7.48 -9.31 -2.40
C VAL A 66 -8.54 -9.95 -3.30
N VAL A 67 -9.80 -9.97 -2.85
CA VAL A 67 -10.91 -10.54 -3.65
C VAL A 67 -11.16 -9.69 -4.90
N PHE A 68 -11.27 -8.36 -4.75
CA PHE A 68 -11.50 -7.46 -5.89
C PHE A 68 -10.34 -7.46 -6.89
N ASP A 69 -9.09 -7.62 -6.44
CA ASP A 69 -7.93 -7.70 -7.34
C ASP A 69 -7.95 -8.98 -8.20
N LEU A 70 -8.39 -10.11 -7.62
CA LEU A 70 -8.59 -11.36 -8.35
C LEU A 70 -9.70 -11.20 -9.41
N GLU A 71 -10.83 -10.58 -9.04
CA GLU A 71 -11.96 -10.36 -9.93
C GLU A 71 -11.59 -9.46 -11.12
N ILE A 72 -10.84 -8.39 -10.88
CA ILE A 72 -10.33 -7.51 -11.95
C ILE A 72 -9.35 -8.26 -12.86
N SER A 73 -8.48 -9.10 -12.28
CA SER A 73 -7.55 -9.92 -13.05
C SER A 73 -8.28 -10.87 -14.02
N LEU A 74 -9.45 -11.38 -13.64
CA LEU A 74 -10.30 -12.18 -14.52
C LEU A 74 -10.95 -11.35 -15.64
N LEU A 75 -11.34 -10.11 -15.36
CA LEU A 75 -11.91 -9.19 -16.34
C LEU A 75 -10.88 -8.68 -17.38
N LEU A 76 -9.58 -8.71 -17.07
CA LEU A 76 -8.53 -8.18 -17.94
C LEU A 76 -8.47 -8.83 -19.33
N ASN A 77 -8.93 -10.08 -19.46
CA ASN A 77 -8.94 -10.81 -20.74
C ASN A 77 -10.19 -10.52 -21.60
N MET A 78 -11.16 -9.76 -21.09
CA MET A 78 -12.37 -9.39 -21.83
C MET A 78 -12.13 -8.69 -23.19
N PRO A 79 -11.22 -7.71 -23.34
CA PRO A 79 -11.03 -7.01 -24.62
C PRO A 79 -10.42 -7.88 -25.71
N GLU A 80 -9.74 -8.97 -25.36
CA GLU A 80 -9.16 -9.92 -26.33
C GLU A 80 -10.21 -10.89 -26.90
N GLN A 81 -11.45 -10.87 -26.39
CA GLN A 81 -12.51 -11.76 -26.84
C GLN A 81 -13.55 -11.04 -27.71
N ASP A 82 -14.18 -11.79 -28.61
CA ASP A 82 -15.19 -11.26 -29.52
C ASP A 82 -16.42 -10.68 -28.79
N ILE A 83 -16.71 -9.42 -29.08
CA ILE A 83 -17.75 -8.60 -28.43
C ILE A 83 -19.17 -9.14 -28.70
N PHE A 84 -19.39 -9.79 -29.84
CA PHE A 84 -20.71 -10.31 -30.26
C PHE A 84 -20.91 -11.80 -29.95
N GLY A 85 -19.97 -12.43 -29.24
CA GLY A 85 -20.03 -13.85 -28.89
C GLY A 85 -20.83 -14.15 -27.63
N VAL A 86 -21.09 -15.44 -27.39
CA VAL A 86 -21.69 -15.94 -26.13
C VAL A 86 -20.84 -15.55 -24.91
N CYS A 87 -19.52 -15.37 -25.09
CA CYS A 87 -18.61 -14.87 -24.06
C CYS A 87 -19.05 -13.54 -23.44
N PHE A 88 -19.61 -12.62 -24.23
CA PHE A 88 -20.07 -11.32 -23.72
C PHE A 88 -21.16 -11.47 -22.65
N LEU A 89 -22.08 -12.43 -22.84
CA LEU A 89 -23.15 -12.69 -21.87
C LEU A 89 -22.59 -13.21 -20.54
N TYR A 90 -21.56 -14.06 -20.58
CA TYR A 90 -20.90 -14.53 -19.36
C TYR A 90 -20.18 -13.40 -18.61
N TYR A 91 -19.45 -12.53 -19.31
CA TYR A 91 -18.81 -11.36 -18.66
C TYR A 91 -19.84 -10.37 -18.10
N PHE A 92 -20.95 -10.13 -18.82
CA PHE A 92 -22.02 -9.27 -18.33
C PHE A 92 -22.68 -9.83 -17.07
N LEU A 93 -22.98 -11.13 -17.05
CA LEU A 93 -23.53 -11.81 -15.88
C LEU A 93 -22.53 -11.79 -14.71
N PHE A 94 -21.24 -12.00 -14.98
CA PHE A 94 -20.18 -11.90 -13.99
C PHE A 94 -20.13 -10.51 -13.34
N ILE A 95 -20.12 -9.43 -14.12
CA ILE A 95 -20.17 -8.05 -13.59
C ILE A 95 -21.42 -7.80 -12.75
N LEU A 96 -22.58 -8.36 -13.13
CA LEU A 96 -23.82 -8.20 -12.37
C LEU A 96 -23.71 -8.90 -11.00
N ILE A 97 -23.13 -10.09 -10.94
CA ILE A 97 -22.85 -10.79 -9.67
C ILE A 97 -21.89 -9.96 -8.81
N LEU A 98 -20.80 -9.42 -9.38
CA LEU A 98 -19.84 -8.59 -8.65
C LEU A 98 -20.51 -7.35 -8.05
N ALA A 99 -21.31 -6.64 -8.85
CA ALA A 99 -22.05 -5.46 -8.40
C ALA A 99 -23.04 -5.81 -7.27
N GLY A 100 -23.72 -6.95 -7.37
CA GLY A 100 -24.61 -7.45 -6.32
C GLY A 100 -23.88 -7.80 -5.03
N GLY A 101 -22.75 -8.51 -5.12
CA GLY A 101 -21.91 -8.87 -3.98
C GLY A 101 -21.40 -7.64 -3.23
N PHE A 102 -20.84 -6.68 -3.98
CA PHE A 102 -20.41 -5.39 -3.42
C PHE A 102 -21.54 -4.65 -2.70
N PHE A 103 -22.74 -4.62 -3.30
CA PHE A 103 -23.88 -3.94 -2.69
C PHE A 103 -24.31 -4.57 -1.37
N VAL A 104 -24.32 -5.91 -1.28
CA VAL A 104 -24.62 -6.64 -0.05
C VAL A 104 -23.58 -6.33 1.03
N GLU A 105 -22.29 -6.34 0.69
CA GLU A 105 -21.21 -6.00 1.63
C GLU A 105 -21.28 -4.55 2.12
N ALA A 106 -21.62 -3.62 1.23
CA ALA A 106 -21.82 -2.22 1.57
C ALA A 106 -22.98 -2.02 2.55
N LEU A 107 -24.10 -2.72 2.33
CA LEU A 107 -25.27 -2.68 3.23
C LEU A 107 -24.99 -3.32 4.60
N LEU A 108 -24.20 -4.40 4.64
CA LEU A 108 -23.76 -5.04 5.87
C LEU A 108 -22.79 -4.16 6.68
N GLY A 109 -22.24 -3.11 6.09
CA GLY A 109 -21.42 -2.13 6.77
C GLY A 109 -19.97 -2.57 6.97
N TYR A 110 -19.50 -3.63 6.30
CA TYR A 110 -18.10 -4.06 6.32
C TYR A 110 -17.14 -3.00 5.77
N ILE A 111 -17.66 -2.11 4.92
CA ILE A 111 -16.92 -1.01 4.28
C ILE A 111 -16.98 0.28 5.13
N ARG A 112 -17.83 0.32 6.17
CA ARG A 112 -18.02 1.54 6.95
C ARG A 112 -16.83 1.75 7.88
N TRP A 113 -16.09 2.82 7.62
CA TRP A 113 -15.08 3.31 8.54
C TRP A 113 -15.77 4.01 9.71
N GLY A 114 -15.94 3.28 10.80
CA GLY A 114 -16.24 3.84 12.11
C GLY A 114 -14.96 3.89 12.94
N TYR A 115 -14.74 5.01 13.61
CA TYR A 115 -13.81 5.10 14.73
C TYR A 115 -14.20 4.09 15.81
#